data_AF-A0A4Y2DTS5-F1
#
_entry.id   AF-A0A4Y2DTS5-F1
#
_cell.length_a   1.000
_cell.length_b   1.000
_cell.length_c   1.000
_cell.angle_alpha   90.00
_cell.angle_beta   90.00
_cell.angle_gamma   90.00
#
_symmetry.space_group_name_H-M   'P 1'
#
loop_
_entity.id
_entity.type
_entity.pdbx_description
1 polymer ?
#
loop_
_entity_poly.entity_id
_entity_poly.type
_entity_poly.pdbx_seq_one_letter_code
_entity_poly.pdbx_strand_id
1 'polypeptide(L)'
;MPFAESIGGRNWEYQHDDASIHTSNATKNYLNSKTVTVLEWPPMSPDLNPIENVWGIMSRKIYENGVQFYSVNALKTVIESVWYYLEPEILQTLIMSIEKCVYNAILKNGKTLNY
;
A
#
# COMPACT_ATOMS: atom_id res chain seq x y z
N MET A 1 -14.96 -7.06 -2.28
CA MET A 1 -14.11 -6.34 -3.26
C MET A 1 -13.93 -7.24 -4.47
N PRO A 2 -14.37 -6.84 -5.68
CA PRO A 2 -14.57 -7.77 -6.82
C PRO A 2 -13.29 -8.45 -7.34
N PHE A 3 -12.11 -7.95 -7.00
CA PHE A 3 -10.80 -8.49 -7.44
C PHE A 3 -10.01 -9.18 -6.32
N ALA A 4 -10.43 -9.05 -5.06
CA ALA A 4 -9.66 -9.59 -3.94
C ALA A 4 -9.77 -11.13 -3.84
N GLU A 5 -10.97 -11.67 -4.09
CA GLU A 5 -11.23 -13.12 -4.09
C GLU A 5 -10.48 -13.86 -5.19
N SER A 6 -10.22 -13.19 -6.33
CA SER A 6 -9.46 -13.77 -7.44
C SER A 6 -7.95 -13.79 -7.23
N ILE A 7 -7.42 -13.00 -6.29
CA ILE A 7 -5.97 -12.83 -6.06
C ILE A 7 -5.54 -13.54 -4.77
N GLY A 8 -6.26 -13.35 -3.66
CA GLY A 8 -5.87 -13.84 -2.33
C GLY A 8 -6.66 -15.06 -1.82
N GLY A 9 -7.57 -15.62 -2.63
CA GLY A 9 -8.48 -16.67 -2.17
C GLY A 9 -9.49 -16.15 -1.15
N ARG A 10 -9.93 -16.99 -0.21
CA ARG A 10 -10.97 -16.65 0.78
C ARG A 10 -10.48 -15.95 2.04
N ASN A 11 -9.17 -15.86 2.27
CA ASN A 11 -8.58 -15.42 3.54
C ASN A 11 -7.76 -14.14 3.38
N TRP A 12 -8.16 -13.24 2.49
CA TRP A 12 -7.51 -11.95 2.34
C TRP A 12 -8.00 -10.96 3.40
N GLU A 13 -7.12 -10.07 3.84
CA GLU A 13 -7.45 -8.97 4.73
C GLU A 13 -7.14 -7.65 4.03
N TYR A 14 -7.96 -6.63 4.31
CA TYR A 14 -7.80 -5.30 3.77
C TYR A 14 -6.97 -4.44 4.71
N GLN A 15 -5.83 -3.94 4.24
CA GLN A 15 -5.05 -2.94 4.95
C GLN A 15 -5.28 -1.56 4.32
N HIS A 16 -5.44 -0.55 5.17
CA HIS A 16 -5.43 0.86 4.79
C HIS A 16 -4.74 1.66 5.90
N ASP A 17 -4.41 2.92 5.64
CA ASP A 17 -3.90 3.82 6.66
C ASP A 17 -5.03 4.26 7.60
N ASP A 18 -4.76 4.33 8.90
CA ASP A 18 -5.73 4.75 9.92
C ASP A 18 -6.03 6.27 9.90
N ALA A 19 -5.94 6.92 8.73
CA ALA A 19 -6.32 8.31 8.60
C ALA A 19 -7.79 8.51 9.02
N SER A 20 -8.10 9.66 9.62
CA SER A 20 -9.41 9.93 10.23
C SER A 20 -10.59 9.77 9.26
N ILE A 21 -10.37 9.99 7.96
CA ILE A 21 -11.37 9.79 6.90
C ILE A 21 -11.66 8.30 6.64
N HIS A 22 -10.67 7.42 6.81
CA HIS A 22 -10.79 5.98 6.62
C HIS A 22 -11.33 5.27 7.86
N THR A 23 -11.21 5.88 9.04
CA THR A 23 -11.76 5.36 10.31
C THR A 23 -13.18 5.86 10.62
N SER A 24 -13.78 6.63 9.72
CA SER A 24 -15.16 7.14 9.87
C SER A 24 -16.20 6.00 9.99
N ASN A 25 -17.30 6.25 10.69
CA ASN A 25 -18.37 5.25 10.83
C ASN A 25 -18.98 4.86 9.48
N ALA A 26 -19.05 5.80 8.54
CA ALA A 26 -19.53 5.53 7.19
C ALA A 26 -18.61 4.53 6.45
N THR A 27 -17.29 4.74 6.51
CA THR A 27 -16.30 3.84 5.90
C THR A 27 -16.36 2.45 6.53
N LYS A 28 -16.41 2.36 7.87
CA LYS A 28 -16.54 1.09 8.60
C LYS A 28 -17.81 0.33 8.22
N ASN A 29 -18.95 1.01 8.19
CA ASN A 29 -20.22 0.40 7.79
C ASN A 29 -20.19 -0.09 6.34
N TYR A 30 -19.56 0.66 5.44
CA TYR A 30 -19.41 0.24 4.04
C TYR A 30 -18.56 -1.02 3.93
N LEU A 31 -17.38 -1.07 4.56
CA LEU A 31 -16.50 -2.25 4.53
C LEU A 31 -17.19 -3.49 5.12
N ASN A 32 -17.91 -3.32 6.23
CA ASN A 32 -18.69 -4.39 6.85
C ASN A 32 -19.81 -4.89 5.91
N SER A 33 -20.53 -3.98 5.23
CA SER A 33 -21.56 -4.35 4.25
C SER A 33 -21.02 -5.14 3.04
N LYS A 34 -19.71 -5.07 2.80
CA LYS A 34 -19.01 -5.79 1.74
C LYS A 34 -18.29 -7.04 2.26
N THR A 35 -18.50 -7.41 3.52
CA THR A 35 -17.86 -8.55 4.20
C THR A 35 -16.33 -8.48 4.08
N VAL A 36 -15.77 -7.27 4.20
CA VAL A 36 -14.34 -7.05 4.13
C VAL A 36 -13.77 -7.09 5.55
N THR A 37 -12.88 -8.04 5.80
CA THR A 37 -12.06 -8.07 7.01
C THR A 37 -10.98 -7.01 6.88
N VAL A 38 -10.92 -6.07 7.82
CA VAL A 38 -9.87 -5.06 7.89
C VAL A 38 -8.78 -5.55 8.83
N LEU A 39 -7.53 -5.49 8.39
CA LEU A 39 -6.37 -5.82 9.20
C LEU A 39 -6.19 -4.74 10.28
N GLU A 40 -6.16 -5.15 11.56
CA GLU A 40 -5.87 -4.22 12.66
C GLU A 40 -4.42 -3.77 12.58
N TRP A 41 -4.20 -2.45 12.59
CA TRP A 41 -2.87 -1.84 12.49
C TRP A 41 -2.66 -0.80 13.59
N PRO A 42 -1.41 -0.59 14.07
CA PRO A 42 -1.12 0.51 14.98
C PRO A 42 -1.32 1.87 14.28
N PRO A 43 -2.08 2.80 14.90
CA PRO A 43 -2.30 4.12 14.34
C PRO A 43 -0.97 4.87 14.22
N MET A 44 -0.88 5.76 13.21
CA MET A 44 0.28 6.63 13.00
C MET A 44 1.58 5.88 12.66
N SER A 45 1.48 4.78 11.91
CA SER A 45 2.63 4.02 11.40
C SER A 45 2.77 4.14 9.87
N PRO A 46 3.08 5.34 9.33
CA PRO A 46 3.27 5.51 7.88
C PRO A 46 4.42 4.65 7.35
N ASP A 47 5.43 4.44 8.19
CA ASP A 47 6.58 3.54 7.99
C ASP A 47 6.18 2.10 7.67
N LEU A 48 4.93 1.73 7.96
CA LEU A 48 4.41 0.39 7.83
C LEU A 48 3.40 0.22 6.69
N ASN A 49 3.16 1.25 5.88
CA ASN A 49 2.24 1.18 4.75
C ASN A 49 2.98 0.76 3.46
N PRO A 50 2.75 -0.46 2.91
CA PRO A 50 3.47 -0.95 1.74
C PRO A 50 3.26 -0.07 0.50
N ILE A 51 2.09 0.57 0.41
CA ILE A 51 1.74 1.37 -0.77
C ILE A 51 2.63 2.60 -0.92
N GLU A 52 3.14 3.16 0.18
CA GLU A 52 4.07 4.29 0.15
C GLU A 52 5.39 3.92 -0.52
N ASN A 53 5.89 2.71 -0.24
CA ASN A 53 7.08 2.19 -0.89
C ASN A 53 6.85 1.96 -2.39
N VAL A 54 5.67 1.46 -2.76
CA VAL A 54 5.28 1.31 -4.17
C VAL A 54 5.24 2.67 -4.87
N TRP A 55 4.63 3.69 -4.25
CA TRP A 55 4.62 5.06 -4.79
C TRP A 55 6.02 5.63 -4.97
N GLY A 56 6.92 5.38 -4.02
CA GLY A 56 8.32 5.79 -4.11
C GLY A 56 9.06 5.13 -5.28
N ILE A 57 8.84 3.83 -5.53
CA ILE A 57 9.45 3.10 -6.65
C ILE A 57 8.87 3.58 -7.98
N MET A 58 7.55 3.70 -8.07
CA MET A 58 6.88 4.19 -9.28
C MET A 58 7.35 5.59 -9.63
N SER A 59 7.40 6.51 -8.66
CA SER A 59 7.84 7.89 -8.88
C SER A 59 9.27 7.93 -9.44
N ARG A 60 10.19 7.11 -8.91
CA ARG A 60 11.56 7.02 -9.44
C ARG A 60 11.60 6.52 -10.88
N LYS A 61 10.76 5.55 -11.25
CA LYS A 61 10.65 5.06 -12.63
C LYS A 61 10.01 6.08 -13.57
N ILE A 62 8.95 6.77 -13.12
CA ILE A 62 8.23 7.78 -13.93
C ILE A 62 9.14 8.96 -14.29
N TYR A 63 9.96 9.42 -13.34
CA TYR A 63 10.85 10.57 -13.50
C TYR A 63 12.31 10.17 -13.76
N GLU A 64 12.55 8.92 -14.14
CA GLU A 64 13.90 8.43 -14.45
C GLU A 64 14.54 9.31 -15.54
N ASN A 65 15.85 9.54 -15.46
CA ASN A 65 16.60 10.40 -16.37
C ASN A 65 16.10 11.86 -16.46
N GLY A 66 15.32 12.32 -15.47
CA GLY A 66 14.87 13.70 -15.38
C GLY A 66 13.73 14.07 -16.33
N VAL A 67 12.99 13.07 -16.83
CA VAL A 67 11.82 13.28 -17.70
C VAL A 67 10.83 14.26 -17.06
N GLN A 68 10.27 15.16 -17.87
CA GLN A 68 9.24 16.10 -17.46
C GLN A 68 7.98 15.90 -18.31
N PHE A 69 6.82 16.12 -17.70
CA PHE A 69 5.52 15.98 -18.37
C PHE A 69 4.81 17.33 -18.45
N TYR A 70 4.36 17.69 -19.65
CA TYR A 70 3.69 18.96 -19.92
C TYR A 70 2.17 18.82 -20.09
N SER A 71 1.62 17.62 -19.86
CA SER A 71 0.18 17.40 -19.80
C SER A 71 -0.17 16.30 -18.82
N VAL A 72 -1.36 16.41 -18.22
CA VAL A 72 -1.92 15.38 -17.35
C VAL A 72 -2.08 14.05 -18.09
N ASN A 73 -2.44 14.09 -19.37
CA ASN A 73 -2.61 12.87 -20.17
C ASN A 73 -1.29 12.12 -20.37
N ALA A 74 -0.21 12.84 -20.69
CA ALA A 74 1.12 12.23 -20.83
C ALA A 74 1.59 11.59 -19.52
N LEU A 75 1.39 12.27 -18.38
CA LEU A 75 1.73 11.73 -17.07
C LEU A 75 0.90 10.47 -16.75
N LYS A 76 -0.42 10.49 -16.99
CA LYS A 76 -1.29 9.33 -16.78
C LYS A 76 -0.85 8.11 -17.57
N THR A 77 -0.54 8.28 -18.86
CA THR A 77 -0.08 7.18 -19.72
C THR A 77 1.19 6.54 -19.18
N VAL A 78 2.13 7.34 -18.67
CA VAL A 78 3.36 6.78 -18.09
C VAL A 78 3.11 6.11 -16.74
N ILE A 79 2.24 6.67 -15.88
CA ILE A 79 1.84 6.03 -14.62
C ILE A 79 1.24 4.64 -14.89
N GLU A 80 0.31 4.54 -15.84
CA GLU A 80 -0.33 3.28 -16.22
C GLU A 80 0.68 2.27 -16.76
N SER A 81 1.61 2.71 -17.62
CA SER A 81 2.69 1.89 -18.15
C SER A 81 3.62 1.36 -17.04
N VAL A 82 4.10 2.25 -16.17
CA VAL A 82 4.99 1.88 -15.05
C VAL A 82 4.31 0.91 -14.10
N TRP A 83 3.01 1.11 -13.82
CA TRP A 83 2.23 0.17 -13.02
C TRP A 83 2.13 -1.20 -13.68
N TYR A 84 1.78 -1.25 -14.97
CA TYR A 84 1.59 -2.49 -15.72
C TYR A 84 2.87 -3.32 -15.82
N TYR A 85 4.03 -2.67 -15.95
CA TYR A 85 5.33 -3.32 -16.03
C TYR A 85 6.04 -3.45 -14.68
N LEU A 86 5.38 -3.14 -13.56
CA LEU A 86 5.96 -3.32 -12.25
C LEU A 86 6.06 -4.83 -11.95
N GLU A 87 7.27 -5.32 -11.72
CA GLU A 87 7.54 -6.73 -11.43
C GLU A 87 6.81 -7.17 -10.15
N PRO A 88 6.01 -8.25 -10.19
CA PRO A 88 5.33 -8.79 -9.00
C PRO A 88 6.28 -9.12 -7.85
N GLU A 89 7.52 -9.50 -8.14
CA GLU A 89 8.58 -9.80 -7.17
C GLU A 89 8.93 -8.59 -6.30
N ILE A 90 8.85 -7.37 -6.85
CA ILE A 90 9.02 -6.13 -6.10
C ILE A 90 7.91 -6.00 -5.06
N LEU A 91 6.66 -6.25 -5.44
CA LEU A 91 5.52 -6.19 -4.53
C LEU A 91 5.63 -7.24 -3.42
N GLN A 92 6.02 -8.47 -3.75
CA GLN A 92 6.25 -9.52 -2.76
C GLN A 92 7.35 -9.14 -1.76
N THR A 93 8.46 -8.58 -2.24
CA THR A 93 9.57 -8.14 -1.39
C THR A 93 9.14 -7.02 -0.43
N LEU A 94 8.31 -6.09 -0.90
CA LEU A 94 7.77 -5.02 -0.05
C LEU A 94 6.83 -5.56 1.04
N ILE A 95 5.97 -6.52 0.70
CA ILE A 95 5.07 -7.17 1.67
C ILE A 95 5.89 -7.91 2.74
N MET A 96 6.87 -8.73 2.34
CA MET A 96 7.75 -9.45 3.27
C MET A 96 8.57 -8.51 4.17
N SER A 97 8.99 -7.36 3.64
CA SER A 97 9.69 -6.33 4.42
C SER A 97 8.84 -5.81 5.58
N ILE A 98 7.53 -5.69 5.38
CA ILE A 98 6.61 -5.23 6.43
C ILE A 98 6.42 -6.26 7.52
N GLU A 99 6.30 -7.54 7.18
CA GLU A 99 6.25 -8.61 8.19
C GLU A 99 7.49 -8.53 9.10
N LYS A 100 8.66 -8.30 8.50
CA LYS A 100 9.91 -8.09 9.24
C LYS A 100 9.90 -6.79 10.06
N CYS A 101 9.36 -5.69 9.53
CA CYS A 101 9.22 -4.44 10.26
C CYS A 101 8.28 -4.57 11.46
N VAL A 102 7.11 -5.19 11.29
CA VAL A 102 6.16 -5.47 12.39
C VAL A 102 6.83 -6.33 13.46
N TYR A 103 7.50 -7.42 13.05
CA TYR A 103 8.24 -8.28 13.98
C TYR A 103 9.30 -7.49 14.77
N ASN A 104 10.06 -6.62 14.10
CA ASN A 104 11.07 -5.77 14.74
C ASN A 104 10.43 -4.71 15.66
N ALA A 105 9.28 -4.14 15.30
CA ALA A 105 8.56 -3.18 16.12
C ALA A 105 8.05 -3.82 17.43
N ILE A 106 7.56 -5.06 17.34
CA ILE A 106 7.16 -5.86 18.51
C ILE A 106 8.38 -6.12 19.41
N LEU A 107 9.51 -6.56 18.85
CA LEU A 107 10.74 -6.80 19.62
C LEU A 107 11.30 -5.53 20.29
N LYS A 108 11.02 -4.35 19.73
CA LYS A 108 11.49 -3.06 20.25
C LYS A 108 10.47 -2.33 21.14
N ASN A 109 9.37 -2.97 21.54
CA ASN A 109 8.27 -2.36 22.31
C ASN A 109 7.74 -1.06 21.66
N GLY A 110 7.59 -1.03 20.33
CA GLY A 110 6.98 0.10 19.61
C GLY A 110 7.88 1.33 19.42
N LYS A 111 9.20 1.21 19.65
CA LYS A 111 10.15 2.27 19.28
C LYS A 111 10.39 2.31 17.77
N THR A 112 10.56 3.52 17.21
CA THR A 112 10.75 3.78 15.78
C THR A 112 11.85 2.92 15.14
N LEU A 113 11.56 2.41 13.94
CA LEU A 113 12.52 1.70 13.11
C LEU A 113 13.19 2.72 12.19
N ASN A 114 14.50 2.90 12.33
CA ASN A 114 15.26 3.67 11.36
C ASN A 114 15.27 2.91 10.04
N TYR A 115 14.71 3.53 9.00
CA TYR A 115 14.85 3.15 7.59
C TYR A 115 16.23 3.56 7.05
#